data_AF-A0A059CZ17-F1
#
_entry.id   AF-A0A059CZ17-F1
#
_cell.length_a   1.000
_cell.length_b   1.000
_cell.length_c   1.000
_cell.angle_alpha   90.00
_cell.angle_beta   90.00
_cell.angle_gamma   90.00
#
_symmetry.space_group_name_H-M   'P 1'
#
loop_
_entity.id
_entity.type
_entity.pdbx_description
1 polymer ?
#
loop_
_entity_poly.entity_id
_entity_poly.type
_entity_poly.pdbx_seq_one_letter_code
_entity_poly.pdbx_strand_id
1 'polypeptide(L)'
;MDQALFVPAKSKAEEEVTQGSYICLFGGEDLEWIRKLIATAKEVANIAGIMLGMVYVGKSNSKQGVQRTAATITSEELSYCWNDPMFFWLFWARLESMFHSEVHLGMSIENDPLLHVIQTILNFDRSNKRWAVFCQSVGPDMVAAEGNIVLESIEEFDKWEDDANQNGFLKALFDRLIQKHLIRLFDEIHLDNLTILKHLIYAKDDIQPLVDVLRKKTVLLLISDLNISFEDMVLLDQIYRESRARPENQFEIVWLPIVDIDPKSAAWDMTHQQIFETLQSIMPWYTVHHPSILEPAVTKYIREEWHFSKSIIIVALDPQGRLASPNALHMIRIWGNLAFPFAKEREEALWRKERWTLKLIIGGLDDRTIKEW
;
A
#
# COMPACT_ATOMS: atom_id res chain seq x y z
N MET A 1 29.58 18.17 44.27
CA MET A 1 29.38 16.89 43.57
C MET A 1 28.22 17.15 42.63
N ASP A 2 28.52 17.77 41.50
CA ASP A 2 27.51 18.31 40.59
C ASP A 2 27.05 17.23 39.62
N GLN A 3 25.75 16.91 39.69
CA GLN A 3 25.02 16.19 38.64
C GLN A 3 24.69 17.17 37.52
N ALA A 4 25.62 17.34 36.60
CA ALA A 4 25.40 17.98 35.31
C ALA A 4 26.04 17.12 34.22
N LEU A 5 25.47 15.94 33.98
CA LEU A 5 25.84 15.08 32.87
C LEU A 5 24.56 14.73 32.09
N PHE A 6 24.58 15.08 30.81
CA PHE A 6 23.60 14.78 29.77
C PHE A 6 22.25 15.52 29.86
N VAL A 7 22.30 16.83 29.64
CA VAL A 7 21.28 17.50 28.81
C VAL A 7 21.93 17.68 27.43
N PRO A 8 21.40 17.12 26.33
CA PRO A 8 21.91 17.44 25.01
C PRO A 8 21.68 18.94 24.79
N ALA A 9 22.73 19.67 24.43
CA ALA A 9 22.56 21.02 23.90
C ALA A 9 21.57 20.94 22.74
N LYS A 10 20.51 21.76 22.77
CA LYS A 10 19.56 21.88 21.66
C LYS A 10 20.37 22.11 20.38
N SER A 11 20.27 21.19 19.44
CA SER A 11 20.94 21.35 18.15
C SER A 11 20.32 22.54 17.42
N LYS A 12 21.09 23.21 16.56
CA LYS A 12 20.61 24.31 15.72
C LYS A 12 19.40 23.92 14.82
N ALA A 13 19.08 22.63 14.71
CA ALA A 13 17.88 22.12 14.05
C ALA A 13 16.59 22.32 14.86
N GLU A 14 16.67 22.61 16.17
CA GLU A 14 15.50 22.88 17.03
C GLU A 14 15.11 24.38 17.06
N GLU A 15 15.90 25.28 16.49
CA GLU A 15 15.76 26.73 16.72
C GLU A 15 14.87 27.50 15.72
N GLU A 16 14.32 26.85 14.70
CA GLU A 16 13.29 27.46 13.82
C GLU A 16 12.20 26.44 13.48
N VAL A 17 11.46 25.99 14.49
CA VAL A 17 10.28 25.14 14.27
C VAL A 17 9.06 26.01 14.12
N THR A 18 8.72 26.36 12.87
CA THR A 18 7.46 27.04 12.54
C THR A 18 6.38 26.02 12.16
N GLN A 19 5.12 26.32 12.48
CA GLN A 19 4.00 25.47 12.05
C GLN A 19 3.97 25.43 10.51
N GLY A 20 3.98 24.22 9.93
CA GLY A 20 4.15 24.01 8.48
C GLY A 20 5.59 23.70 8.03
N SER A 21 6.52 23.52 8.97
CA SER A 21 7.87 23.01 8.70
C SER A 21 7.91 21.49 8.65
N TYR A 22 8.66 20.96 7.68
CA TYR A 22 8.93 19.55 7.48
C TYR A 22 10.43 19.29 7.49
N ILE A 23 10.83 18.11 7.95
CA ILE A 23 12.20 17.64 7.91
C ILE A 23 12.25 16.34 7.10
N CYS A 24 13.14 16.29 6.12
CA CYS A 24 13.50 15.09 5.39
C CYS A 24 14.86 14.58 5.87
N LEU A 25 14.87 13.45 6.56
CA LEU A 25 16.08 12.68 6.85
C LEU A 25 16.31 11.70 5.70
N PHE A 26 17.52 11.62 5.16
CA PHE A 26 17.80 10.69 4.06
C PHE A 26 19.18 10.06 4.17
N GLY A 27 19.33 8.88 3.56
CA GLY A 27 20.54 8.09 3.59
C GLY A 27 20.76 7.26 2.32
N GLY A 28 22.03 6.93 2.07
CA GLY A 28 22.49 6.28 0.84
C GLY A 28 23.88 6.78 0.45
N GLU A 29 24.54 6.07 -0.47
CA GLU A 29 25.88 6.47 -0.96
C GLU A 29 25.87 6.92 -2.42
N ASP A 30 24.69 6.89 -3.06
CA ASP A 30 24.55 7.29 -4.45
C ASP A 30 24.43 8.81 -4.57
N LEU A 31 25.50 9.45 -5.02
CA LEU A 31 25.56 10.89 -5.18
C LEU A 31 24.61 11.43 -6.25
N GLU A 32 24.37 10.68 -7.33
CA GLU A 32 23.45 11.13 -8.39
C GLU A 32 22.01 11.14 -7.87
N TRP A 33 21.61 10.08 -7.17
CA TRP A 33 20.32 10.02 -6.51
C TRP A 33 20.18 11.09 -5.41
N ILE A 34 21.20 11.32 -4.58
CA ILE A 34 21.18 12.35 -3.54
C ILE A 34 20.95 13.73 -4.14
N ARG A 35 21.73 14.10 -5.16
CA ARG A 35 21.59 15.41 -5.84
C ARG A 35 20.19 15.57 -6.42
N LYS A 36 19.69 14.53 -7.09
CA LYS A 36 18.38 14.53 -7.72
C LYS A 36 17.24 14.63 -6.70
N LEU A 37 17.32 13.87 -5.60
CA LEU A 37 16.37 13.94 -4.49
C LEU A 37 16.31 15.34 -3.89
N ILE A 38 17.46 15.94 -3.56
CA ILE A 38 17.52 17.26 -2.94
C ILE A 38 16.95 18.32 -3.88
N ALA A 39 17.36 18.31 -5.16
CA ALA A 39 16.86 19.29 -6.13
C ALA A 39 15.34 19.18 -6.30
N THR A 40 14.83 17.97 -6.47
CA THR A 40 13.39 17.73 -6.67
C THR A 40 12.57 18.06 -5.43
N ALA A 41 13.04 17.67 -4.23
CA ALA A 41 12.35 17.94 -2.99
C ALA A 41 12.29 19.44 -2.66
N LYS A 42 13.35 20.20 -2.95
CA LYS A 42 13.36 21.67 -2.81
C LYS A 42 12.39 22.34 -3.78
N GLU A 43 12.33 21.86 -5.03
CA GLU A 43 11.39 22.39 -6.02
C GLU A 43 9.94 22.13 -5.60
N VAL A 44 9.62 20.90 -5.21
CA VAL A 44 8.31 20.54 -4.67
C VAL A 44 7.96 21.36 -3.44
N ALA A 45 8.92 21.59 -2.54
CA ALA A 45 8.69 22.41 -1.36
C ALA A 45 8.33 23.87 -1.71
N ASN A 46 8.98 24.44 -2.73
CA ASN A 46 8.65 25.77 -3.24
C ASN A 46 7.24 25.80 -3.86
N ILE A 47 6.89 24.82 -4.70
CA ILE A 47 5.57 24.74 -5.35
C ILE A 47 4.46 24.57 -4.30
N ALA A 48 4.65 23.65 -3.36
CA ALA A 48 3.70 23.37 -2.28
C ALA A 48 3.64 24.48 -1.21
N GLY A 49 4.54 25.46 -1.26
CA GLY A 49 4.62 26.56 -0.28
C GLY A 49 4.97 26.09 1.14
N ILE A 50 5.77 25.02 1.27
CA ILE A 50 6.17 24.44 2.56
C ILE A 50 7.63 24.74 2.90
N MET A 51 7.94 24.79 4.19
CA MET A 51 9.34 24.91 4.64
C MET A 51 9.93 23.51 4.82
N LEU A 52 10.88 23.13 3.97
CA LEU A 52 11.53 21.82 4.02
C LEU A 52 13.00 21.92 4.45
N GLY A 53 13.30 21.38 5.63
CA GLY A 53 14.67 21.09 6.06
C GLY A 53 15.12 19.72 5.55
N MET A 54 16.33 19.61 5.02
CA MET A 54 16.89 18.33 4.56
C MET A 54 18.18 18.01 5.30
N VAL A 55 18.28 16.81 5.86
CA VAL A 55 19.42 16.34 6.64
C VAL A 55 19.92 15.00 6.13
N TYR A 56 21.19 14.95 5.74
CA TYR A 56 21.85 13.69 5.40
C TYR A 56 22.33 12.97 6.67
N VAL A 57 21.86 11.74 6.85
CA VAL A 57 22.16 10.88 8.02
C VAL A 57 23.06 9.70 7.66
N GLY A 58 23.20 9.37 6.38
CA GLY A 58 24.11 8.32 5.91
C GLY A 58 23.67 6.89 6.27
N LYS A 59 24.64 5.99 6.45
CA LYS A 59 24.45 4.56 6.78
C LYS A 59 25.26 4.20 8.03
N SER A 60 24.76 3.26 8.83
CA SER A 60 25.41 2.83 10.08
C SER A 60 26.73 2.07 9.82
N ASN A 61 26.80 1.34 8.71
CA ASN A 61 27.89 0.40 8.40
C ASN A 61 28.99 0.98 7.48
N SER A 62 28.83 2.20 6.95
CA SER A 62 29.71 2.75 5.91
C SER A 62 30.38 4.05 6.33
N LYS A 63 31.29 3.98 7.30
CA LYS A 63 31.97 5.17 7.84
C LYS A 63 32.73 5.99 6.77
N GLN A 64 33.47 5.32 5.87
CA GLN A 64 34.21 6.01 4.81
C GLN A 64 33.32 6.52 3.68
N GLY A 65 32.28 5.77 3.30
CA GLY A 65 31.32 6.18 2.27
C GLY A 65 30.53 7.41 2.74
N VAL A 66 30.02 7.38 3.97
CA VAL A 66 29.31 8.51 4.58
C VAL A 66 30.19 9.75 4.65
N GLN A 67 31.47 9.64 5.03
CA GLN A 67 32.38 10.79 5.06
C GLN A 67 32.61 11.42 3.68
N ARG A 68 32.78 10.61 2.63
CA ARG A 68 32.94 11.12 1.24
C ARG A 68 31.68 11.82 0.75
N THR A 69 30.52 11.21 1.00
CA THR A 69 29.22 11.78 0.64
C THR A 69 28.94 13.08 1.40
N ALA A 70 29.18 13.09 2.71
CA ALA A 70 29.03 14.26 3.57
C ALA A 70 29.93 15.43 3.11
N ALA A 71 31.19 15.14 2.77
CA ALA A 71 32.11 16.15 2.24
C ALA A 71 31.61 16.75 0.93
N THR A 72 31.05 15.92 0.04
CA THR A 72 30.47 16.36 -1.23
C THR A 72 29.25 17.23 -1.01
N ILE A 73 28.28 16.79 -0.18
CA ILE A 73 27.07 17.54 0.17
C ILE A 73 27.41 18.89 0.79
N THR A 74 28.41 18.94 1.67
CA THR A 74 28.86 20.18 2.32
C THR A 74 29.54 21.11 1.32
N SER A 75 30.38 20.56 0.43
CA SER A 75 31.09 21.36 -0.58
C SER A 75 30.16 21.94 -1.66
N GLU A 76 29.07 21.25 -1.96
CA GLU A 76 28.07 21.65 -2.96
C GLU A 76 26.90 22.42 -2.33
N GLU A 77 26.92 22.70 -1.02
CA GLU A 77 25.86 23.39 -0.26
C GLU A 77 24.45 22.80 -0.49
N LEU A 78 24.38 21.49 -0.71
CA LEU A 78 23.13 20.84 -1.13
C LEU A 78 22.12 20.75 0.02
N SER A 79 22.58 20.36 1.22
CA SER A 79 21.73 20.20 2.41
C SER A 79 22.55 20.26 3.69
N TYR A 80 21.89 20.32 4.85
CA TYR A 80 22.57 20.13 6.12
C TYR A 80 23.07 18.68 6.24
N CYS A 81 24.24 18.51 6.82
CA CYS A 81 24.86 17.22 7.04
C CYS A 81 25.35 17.16 8.49
N TRP A 82 25.11 16.05 9.18
CA TRP A 82 25.85 15.79 10.41
C TRP A 82 27.32 15.60 10.02
N ASN A 83 28.23 16.41 10.54
CA ASN A 83 29.65 16.30 10.19
C ASN A 83 30.44 15.58 11.28
N ASP A 84 29.84 15.33 12.45
CA ASP A 84 30.45 14.60 13.54
C ASP A 84 30.12 13.09 13.45
N PRO A 85 31.14 12.22 13.29
CA PRO A 85 31.00 10.76 13.39
C PRO A 85 30.20 10.28 14.60
N MET A 86 30.25 11.01 15.72
CA MET A 86 29.50 10.69 16.93
C MET A 86 28.00 10.90 16.79
N PHE A 87 27.55 11.94 16.09
CA PHE A 87 26.11 12.17 15.86
C PHE A 87 25.51 11.08 14.96
N PHE A 88 26.25 10.67 13.93
CA PHE A 88 25.87 9.54 13.08
C PHE A 88 25.72 8.25 13.89
N TRP A 89 26.74 7.89 14.66
CA TRP A 89 26.70 6.67 15.47
C TRP A 89 25.57 6.73 16.50
N LEU A 90 25.42 7.85 17.21
CA LEU A 90 24.41 8.01 18.24
C LEU A 90 22.99 7.90 17.67
N PHE A 91 22.74 8.43 16.47
CA PHE A 91 21.43 8.30 15.82
C PHE A 91 21.03 6.83 15.61
N TRP A 92 21.93 6.04 14.99
CA TRP A 92 21.66 4.63 14.74
C TRP A 92 21.55 3.82 16.04
N ALA A 93 22.45 4.05 17.00
CA ALA A 93 22.41 3.40 18.31
C ALA A 93 21.12 3.73 19.08
N ARG A 94 20.59 4.96 18.94
CA ARG A 94 19.32 5.36 19.53
C ARG A 94 18.14 4.65 18.87
N LEU A 95 18.09 4.54 17.54
CA LEU A 95 17.02 3.82 16.84
C LEU A 95 16.99 2.33 17.23
N GLU A 96 18.16 1.68 17.28
CA GLU A 96 18.26 0.29 17.74
C GLU A 96 17.81 0.14 19.21
N SER A 97 18.23 1.06 20.07
CA SER A 97 17.84 1.05 21.49
C SER A 97 16.34 1.28 21.69
N MET A 98 15.74 2.21 20.93
CA MET A 98 14.29 2.44 20.93
C MET A 98 13.55 1.18 20.49
N PHE A 99 13.95 0.57 19.37
CA PHE A 99 13.36 -0.67 18.89
C PHE A 99 13.40 -1.79 19.95
N HIS A 100 14.56 -2.01 20.56
CA HIS A 100 14.72 -3.02 21.60
C HIS A 100 13.88 -2.73 22.85
N SER A 101 13.79 -1.46 23.25
CA SER A 101 13.00 -1.04 24.42
C SER A 101 11.51 -1.23 24.20
N GLU A 102 10.98 -0.79 23.06
CA GLU A 102 9.56 -0.92 22.73
C GLU A 102 9.14 -2.40 22.65
N VAL A 103 9.94 -3.22 21.94
CA VAL A 103 9.68 -4.67 21.85
C VAL A 103 9.74 -5.34 23.22
N HIS A 104 10.66 -4.93 24.09
CA HIS A 104 10.74 -5.44 25.46
C HIS A 104 9.50 -5.10 26.31
N LEU A 105 8.90 -3.93 26.07
CA LEU A 105 7.65 -3.50 26.71
C LEU A 105 6.40 -4.18 26.14
N GLY A 106 6.57 -5.08 25.17
CA GLY A 106 5.47 -5.81 24.54
C GLY A 106 4.81 -5.04 23.39
N MET A 107 5.39 -3.94 22.94
CA MET A 107 4.92 -3.21 21.77
C MET A 107 5.28 -4.00 20.51
N SER A 108 4.38 -3.98 19.54
CA SER A 108 4.56 -4.60 18.22
C SER A 108 4.36 -3.56 17.12
N ILE A 109 4.88 -3.86 15.94
CA ILE A 109 4.70 -3.06 14.72
C ILE A 109 3.21 -2.80 14.44
N GLU A 110 2.37 -3.76 14.83
CA GLU A 110 0.92 -3.75 14.69
C GLU A 110 0.31 -2.64 15.55
N ASN A 111 0.71 -2.56 16.82
CA ASN A 111 0.14 -1.61 17.79
C ASN A 111 0.82 -0.23 17.80
N ASP A 112 2.03 -0.09 17.26
CA ASP A 112 2.81 1.15 17.33
C ASP A 112 3.30 1.63 15.94
N PRO A 113 2.74 2.74 15.40
CA PRO A 113 3.23 3.35 14.16
C PRO A 113 4.71 3.75 14.21
N LEU A 114 5.21 4.21 15.36
CA LEU A 114 6.60 4.63 15.51
C LEU A 114 7.53 3.42 15.40
N LEU A 115 7.16 2.30 16.02
CA LEU A 115 7.95 1.06 15.95
C LEU A 115 8.05 0.55 14.50
N HIS A 116 6.97 0.65 13.72
CA HIS A 116 7.00 0.34 12.28
C HIS A 116 7.99 1.23 11.51
N VAL A 117 7.97 2.55 11.76
CA VAL A 117 8.90 3.49 11.11
C VAL A 117 10.36 3.19 11.50
N ILE A 118 10.63 2.95 12.79
CA ILE A 118 11.98 2.60 13.27
C ILE A 118 12.49 1.33 12.59
N GLN A 119 11.67 0.28 12.57
CA GLN A 119 12.05 -0.98 11.92
C GLN A 119 12.29 -0.81 10.43
N THR A 120 11.47 -0.01 9.76
CA THR A 120 11.59 0.31 8.34
C THR A 120 12.94 0.97 8.05
N ILE A 121 13.34 1.97 8.84
CA ILE A 121 14.63 2.66 8.72
C ILE A 121 15.80 1.69 8.96
N LEU A 122 15.73 0.86 10.01
CA LEU A 122 16.77 -0.14 10.33
C LEU A 122 16.91 -1.21 9.22
N ASN A 123 15.81 -1.57 8.55
CA ASN A 123 15.83 -2.50 7.42
C ASN A 123 16.50 -1.89 6.18
N PHE A 124 16.26 -0.60 5.90
CA PHE A 124 16.93 0.09 4.80
C PHE A 124 18.45 0.15 4.98
N ASP A 125 18.89 0.43 6.21
CA ASP A 125 20.31 0.44 6.54
C ASP A 125 21.00 -0.91 6.25
N ARG A 126 20.33 -2.02 6.58
CA ARG A 126 20.84 -3.38 6.33
C ARG A 126 20.84 -3.80 4.86
N SER A 127 19.95 -3.23 4.05
CA SER A 127 19.70 -3.68 2.66
C SER A 127 20.54 -2.98 1.60
N ASN A 128 21.49 -2.13 1.99
CA ASN A 128 22.26 -1.25 1.10
C ASN A 128 21.42 -0.28 0.24
N LYS A 129 20.10 -0.22 0.45
CA LYS A 129 19.17 0.62 -0.30
C LYS A 129 19.29 2.09 0.11
N ARG A 130 18.83 2.97 -0.78
CA ARG A 130 18.63 4.40 -0.51
C ARG A 130 17.32 4.55 0.27
N TRP A 131 17.19 5.56 1.12
CA TRP A 131 15.97 5.78 1.89
C TRP A 131 15.77 7.25 2.22
N ALA A 132 14.52 7.62 2.46
CA ALA A 132 14.18 8.91 3.04
C ALA A 132 13.01 8.78 4.02
N VAL A 133 13.00 9.67 5.01
CA VAL A 133 11.97 9.81 6.03
C VAL A 133 11.54 11.26 6.05
N PHE A 134 10.26 11.52 5.86
CA PHE A 134 9.67 12.83 6.03
C PHE A 134 8.93 12.87 7.36
N CYS A 135 9.17 13.91 8.15
CA CYS A 135 8.45 14.16 9.38
C CYS A 135 8.00 15.62 9.46
N GLN A 136 6.91 15.84 10.17
CA GLN A 136 6.50 17.19 10.54
C GLN A 136 7.36 17.66 11.72
N SER A 137 7.84 18.91 11.68
CA SER A 137 8.69 19.43 12.77
C SER A 137 7.96 19.52 14.12
N VAL A 138 6.61 19.59 14.09
CA VAL A 138 5.74 19.49 15.26
C VAL A 138 4.68 18.44 14.95
N GLY A 139 4.77 17.27 15.58
CA GLY A 139 3.77 16.21 15.44
C GLY A 139 4.37 14.81 15.46
N PRO A 140 3.54 13.77 15.66
CA PRO A 140 3.97 12.38 15.62
C PRO A 140 4.09 11.83 14.19
N ASP A 141 3.62 12.57 13.18
CA ASP A 141 3.48 12.06 11.83
C ASP A 141 4.84 11.95 11.12
N MET A 142 5.15 10.74 10.69
CA MET A 142 6.36 10.39 9.97
C MET A 142 6.06 9.38 8.87
N VAL A 143 6.69 9.53 7.72
CA VAL A 143 6.64 8.54 6.64
C VAL A 143 8.04 8.18 6.19
N ALA A 144 8.32 6.87 6.08
CA ALA A 144 9.58 6.32 5.62
C ALA A 144 9.35 5.47 4.37
N ALA A 145 10.20 5.60 3.36
CA ALA A 145 10.12 4.77 2.16
C ALA A 145 11.49 4.57 1.50
N GLU A 146 11.56 3.56 0.62
CA GLU A 146 12.74 3.29 -0.19
C GLU A 146 13.01 4.45 -1.15
N GLY A 147 14.28 4.81 -1.34
CA GLY A 147 14.68 6.04 -2.02
C GLY A 147 14.21 6.18 -3.46
N ASN A 148 14.03 5.07 -4.19
CA ASN A 148 13.46 5.12 -5.53
C ASN A 148 11.94 5.40 -5.50
N ILE A 149 11.22 4.83 -4.53
CA ILE A 149 9.78 5.09 -4.35
C ILE A 149 9.59 6.56 -4.00
N VAL A 150 10.39 7.08 -3.05
CA VAL A 150 10.37 8.49 -2.65
C VAL A 150 10.62 9.41 -3.84
N LEU A 151 11.70 9.17 -4.58
CA LEU A 151 12.10 10.03 -5.68
C LEU A 151 11.02 10.07 -6.79
N GLU A 152 10.50 8.92 -7.21
CA GLU A 152 9.42 8.87 -8.20
C GLU A 152 8.14 9.55 -7.69
N SER A 153 7.81 9.40 -6.41
CA SER A 153 6.62 10.05 -5.83
C SER A 153 6.72 11.57 -5.81
N ILE A 154 7.89 12.15 -5.51
CA ILE A 154 8.08 13.60 -5.52
C ILE A 154 8.27 14.17 -6.94
N GLU A 155 8.80 13.38 -7.88
CA GLU A 155 8.89 13.78 -9.30
C GLU A 155 7.52 13.94 -9.94
N GLU A 156 6.55 13.16 -9.47
CA GLU A 156 5.16 13.19 -9.93
C GLU A 156 4.26 14.03 -9.01
N PHE A 157 4.81 15.06 -8.35
CA PHE A 157 4.04 15.93 -7.45
C PHE A 157 2.84 16.59 -8.15
N ASP A 158 2.97 16.90 -9.43
CA ASP A 158 1.88 17.42 -10.27
C ASP A 158 0.62 16.53 -10.26
N LYS A 159 0.78 15.22 -10.04
CA LYS A 159 -0.34 14.26 -10.01
C LYS A 159 -1.10 14.24 -8.68
N TRP A 160 -0.53 14.79 -7.61
CA TRP A 160 -1.13 14.74 -6.26
C TRP A 160 -1.05 16.07 -5.51
N GLU A 161 -0.71 17.17 -6.21
CA GLU A 161 -0.70 18.53 -5.66
C GLU A 161 -2.06 18.92 -5.06
N ASP A 162 -3.16 18.59 -5.77
CA ASP A 162 -4.51 18.83 -5.28
C ASP A 162 -4.81 18.10 -3.96
N ASP A 163 -4.33 16.85 -3.82
CA ASP A 163 -4.47 16.09 -2.58
C ASP A 163 -3.64 16.70 -1.45
N ALA A 164 -2.43 17.18 -1.76
CA ALA A 164 -1.58 17.86 -0.79
C ALA A 164 -2.23 19.16 -0.27
N ASN A 165 -2.87 19.90 -1.17
CA ASN A 165 -3.60 21.14 -0.85
C ASN A 165 -4.84 20.88 0.01
N GLN A 166 -5.54 19.76 -0.22
CA GLN A 166 -6.77 19.41 0.50
C GLN A 166 -6.53 18.69 1.82
N ASN A 167 -5.57 17.75 1.84
CA ASN A 167 -5.37 16.80 2.93
C ASN A 167 -4.08 17.06 3.75
N GLY A 168 -3.24 17.99 3.29
CA GLY A 168 -1.92 18.27 3.85
C GLY A 168 -0.82 17.46 3.18
N PHE A 169 0.36 18.09 3.00
CA PHE A 169 1.48 17.54 2.24
C PHE A 169 1.93 16.15 2.71
N LEU A 170 2.15 15.97 4.01
CA LEU A 170 2.70 14.72 4.55
C LEU A 170 1.72 13.55 4.42
N LYS A 171 0.42 13.81 4.61
CA LYS A 171 -0.63 12.80 4.43
C LYS A 171 -0.76 12.39 2.97
N ALA A 172 -0.79 13.36 2.05
CA ALA A 172 -0.86 13.07 0.62
C ALA A 172 0.41 12.35 0.12
N LEU A 173 1.58 12.72 0.62
CA LEU A 173 2.84 12.00 0.35
C LEU A 173 2.78 10.56 0.86
N PHE A 174 2.29 10.34 2.09
CA PHE A 174 2.11 9.02 2.66
C PHE A 174 1.21 8.14 1.79
N ASP A 175 0.05 8.67 1.38
CA ASP A 175 -0.88 7.97 0.50
C ASP A 175 -0.22 7.65 -0.86
N ARG A 176 0.53 8.59 -1.43
CA ARG A 176 1.25 8.37 -2.70
C ARG A 176 2.33 7.28 -2.59
N LEU A 177 3.06 7.25 -1.47
CA LEU A 177 4.08 6.24 -1.22
C LEU A 177 3.46 4.84 -1.10
N ILE A 178 2.30 4.70 -0.46
CA ILE A 178 1.56 3.42 -0.41
C ILE A 178 1.18 2.97 -1.81
N GLN A 179 0.61 3.85 -2.64
CA GLN A 179 0.22 3.51 -4.02
C GLN A 179 1.41 3.01 -4.84
N LYS A 180 2.52 3.74 -4.83
CA LYS A 180 3.74 3.35 -5.56
C LYS A 180 4.32 2.04 -5.05
N HIS A 181 4.28 1.82 -3.74
CA HIS A 181 4.70 0.56 -3.14
C HIS A 181 3.81 -0.60 -3.60
N LEU A 182 2.49 -0.43 -3.62
CA LEU A 182 1.55 -1.44 -4.13
C LEU A 182 1.83 -1.80 -5.59
N ILE A 183 2.04 -0.81 -6.48
CA ILE A 183 2.39 -1.04 -7.88
C ILE A 183 3.61 -1.96 -7.98
N ARG A 184 4.68 -1.64 -7.25
CA ARG A 184 5.92 -2.44 -7.28
C ARG A 184 5.73 -3.83 -6.71
N LEU A 185 4.95 -3.96 -5.64
CA LEU A 185 4.67 -5.26 -5.06
C LEU A 185 4.01 -6.21 -6.08
N PHE A 186 3.15 -5.72 -6.97
CA PHE A 186 2.56 -6.57 -8.00
C PHE A 186 3.54 -7.02 -9.10
N ASP A 187 4.63 -6.28 -9.30
CA ASP A 187 5.71 -6.63 -10.23
C ASP A 187 6.75 -7.60 -9.62
N GLU A 188 6.76 -7.74 -8.29
CA GLU A 188 7.69 -8.61 -7.56
C GLU A 188 7.19 -10.07 -7.49
N ILE A 189 8.15 -11.00 -7.39
CA ILE A 189 7.86 -12.42 -7.17
C ILE A 189 7.82 -12.69 -5.66
N HIS A 190 6.66 -13.07 -5.16
CA HIS A 190 6.48 -13.47 -3.76
C HIS A 190 6.43 -14.99 -3.59
N LEU A 191 6.74 -15.46 -2.38
CA LEU A 191 6.64 -16.87 -2.02
C LEU A 191 5.18 -17.33 -1.87
N ASP A 192 4.32 -16.43 -1.41
CA ASP A 192 2.87 -16.59 -1.31
C ASP A 192 2.17 -15.23 -1.45
N ASN A 193 0.86 -15.27 -1.64
CA ASN A 193 -0.01 -14.11 -1.82
C ASN A 193 -0.16 -13.21 -0.57
N LEU A 194 0.46 -13.54 0.57
CA LEU A 194 0.20 -12.80 1.81
C LEU A 194 0.84 -11.43 1.84
N THR A 195 1.99 -11.24 1.19
CA THR A 195 2.58 -9.89 1.09
C THR A 195 1.57 -8.94 0.48
N ILE A 196 0.96 -9.31 -0.64
CA ILE A 196 -0.05 -8.49 -1.33
C ILE A 196 -1.30 -8.30 -0.49
N LEU A 197 -1.89 -9.39 0.02
CA LEU A 197 -3.11 -9.33 0.82
C LEU A 197 -2.93 -8.49 2.08
N LYS A 198 -1.74 -8.50 2.68
CA LYS A 198 -1.44 -7.63 3.82
C LYS A 198 -1.43 -6.16 3.42
N HIS A 199 -0.79 -5.79 2.32
CA HIS A 199 -0.77 -4.38 1.92
C HIS A 199 -2.13 -3.86 1.42
N LEU A 200 -3.00 -4.73 0.90
CA LEU A 200 -4.34 -4.35 0.47
C LEU A 200 -5.37 -4.29 1.62
N ILE A 201 -5.32 -5.25 2.54
CA ILE A 201 -6.42 -5.52 3.47
C ILE A 201 -5.98 -5.39 4.94
N TYR A 202 -4.69 -5.34 5.26
CA TYR A 202 -4.24 -5.41 6.65
C TYR A 202 -4.20 -4.04 7.32
N ALA A 203 -5.30 -3.69 7.99
CA ALA A 203 -5.34 -2.67 9.02
C ALA A 203 -5.10 -3.31 10.41
N LYS A 204 -3.86 -3.16 10.86
CA LYS A 204 -3.28 -3.32 12.19
C LYS A 204 -3.63 -4.48 13.14
N ASP A 205 -4.83 -5.02 13.33
CA ASP A 205 -5.01 -5.99 14.45
C ASP A 205 -6.02 -7.17 14.30
N ASP A 206 -6.92 -7.22 13.31
CA ASP A 206 -8.05 -8.20 13.37
C ASP A 206 -8.14 -9.25 12.23
N ILE A 207 -7.19 -9.28 11.29
CA ILE A 207 -7.39 -9.99 9.99
C ILE A 207 -6.49 -11.24 9.85
N GLN A 208 -5.71 -11.58 10.88
CA GLN A 208 -4.82 -12.74 10.88
C GLN A 208 -5.52 -14.06 10.49
N PRO A 209 -6.74 -14.37 10.97
CA PRO A 209 -7.45 -15.60 10.59
C PRO A 209 -7.79 -15.65 9.09
N LEU A 210 -8.15 -14.52 8.49
CA LEU A 210 -8.51 -14.45 7.08
C LEU A 210 -7.27 -14.63 6.20
N VAL A 211 -6.19 -13.91 6.52
CA VAL A 211 -4.93 -13.95 5.77
C VAL A 211 -4.36 -15.38 5.74
N ASP A 212 -4.36 -16.10 6.87
CA ASP A 212 -3.85 -17.46 6.91
C ASP A 212 -4.70 -18.47 6.11
N VAL A 213 -6.02 -18.26 6.02
CA VAL A 213 -6.93 -19.10 5.21
C VAL A 213 -6.74 -18.91 3.71
N LEU A 214 -6.31 -17.72 3.27
CA LEU A 214 -6.10 -17.37 1.86
C LEU A 214 -4.70 -17.74 1.33
N ARG A 215 -3.77 -18.09 2.23
CA ARG A 215 -2.37 -18.39 1.90
C ARG A 215 -2.25 -19.45 0.80
N LYS A 216 -1.51 -19.13 -0.26
CA LYS A 216 -1.22 -20.04 -1.40
C LYS A 216 -2.48 -20.54 -2.13
N LYS A 217 -3.57 -19.79 -2.08
CA LYS A 217 -4.79 -20.05 -2.87
C LYS A 217 -4.94 -19.01 -3.96
N THR A 218 -5.67 -19.37 -5.03
CA THR A 218 -6.20 -18.39 -5.97
C THR A 218 -7.27 -17.58 -5.24
N VAL A 219 -7.14 -16.25 -5.25
CA VAL A 219 -8.05 -15.33 -4.56
C VAL A 219 -8.72 -14.42 -5.57
N LEU A 220 -10.04 -14.34 -5.52
CA LEU A 220 -10.83 -13.37 -6.26
C LEU A 220 -11.23 -12.23 -5.30
N LEU A 221 -10.71 -11.03 -5.54
CA LEU A 221 -11.13 -9.84 -4.82
C LEU A 221 -12.39 -9.31 -5.51
N LEU A 222 -13.54 -9.49 -4.87
CA LEU A 222 -14.79 -8.87 -5.27
C LEU A 222 -14.79 -7.42 -4.80
N ILE A 223 -14.67 -6.48 -5.73
CA ILE A 223 -14.60 -5.05 -5.43
C ILE A 223 -15.89 -4.40 -5.92
N SER A 224 -16.60 -3.75 -5.01
CA SER A 224 -17.87 -3.09 -5.31
C SER A 224 -18.11 -1.91 -4.38
N ASP A 225 -19.06 -1.05 -4.75
CA ASP A 225 -19.73 -0.21 -3.76
C ASP A 225 -20.75 -1.06 -2.96
N LEU A 226 -21.66 -0.39 -2.23
CA LEU A 226 -22.74 -1.05 -1.49
C LEU A 226 -23.94 -1.46 -2.37
N ASN A 227 -23.81 -1.38 -3.71
CA ASN A 227 -24.89 -1.65 -4.65
C ASN A 227 -24.50 -2.80 -5.60
N ILE A 228 -24.60 -4.03 -5.09
CA ILE A 228 -24.37 -5.24 -5.87
C ILE A 228 -25.70 -5.75 -6.43
N SER A 229 -25.77 -6.03 -7.73
CA SER A 229 -26.97 -6.57 -8.36
C SER A 229 -27.30 -7.97 -7.82
N PHE A 230 -28.59 -8.31 -7.76
CA PHE A 230 -29.02 -9.64 -7.34
C PHE A 230 -28.51 -10.71 -8.32
N GLU A 231 -28.49 -10.40 -9.61
CA GLU A 231 -27.99 -11.28 -10.67
C GLU A 231 -26.51 -11.62 -10.48
N ASP A 232 -25.67 -10.62 -10.16
CA ASP A 232 -24.26 -10.85 -9.90
C ASP A 232 -24.04 -11.66 -8.61
N MET A 233 -24.83 -11.40 -7.55
CA MET A 233 -24.76 -12.19 -6.33
C MET A 233 -25.10 -13.66 -6.56
N VAL A 234 -26.16 -13.95 -7.33
CA VAL A 234 -26.56 -15.32 -7.69
C VAL A 234 -25.49 -16.00 -8.54
N LEU A 235 -24.96 -15.31 -9.55
CA LEU A 235 -23.88 -15.83 -10.39
C LEU A 235 -22.66 -16.21 -9.54
N LEU A 236 -22.25 -15.33 -8.63
CA LEU A 236 -21.08 -15.55 -7.78
C LEU A 236 -21.30 -16.68 -6.76
N ASP A 237 -22.48 -16.76 -6.14
CA ASP A 237 -22.83 -17.86 -5.23
C ASP A 237 -22.79 -19.20 -5.95
N GLN A 238 -23.30 -19.26 -7.18
CA GLN A 238 -23.28 -20.47 -8.00
C GLN A 238 -21.84 -20.91 -8.31
N ILE A 239 -20.99 -20.03 -8.88
CA ILE A 239 -19.63 -20.43 -9.25
C ILE A 239 -18.81 -20.83 -8.02
N TYR A 240 -19.03 -20.15 -6.88
CA TYR A 240 -18.32 -20.41 -5.64
C TYR A 240 -18.74 -21.77 -5.07
N ARG A 241 -20.04 -22.10 -5.00
CA ARG A 241 -20.49 -23.42 -4.55
C ARG A 241 -20.00 -24.56 -5.43
N GLU A 242 -20.06 -24.37 -6.75
CA GLU A 242 -19.59 -25.36 -7.71
C GLU A 242 -18.07 -25.62 -7.62
N SER A 243 -17.27 -24.58 -7.34
CA SER A 243 -15.82 -24.74 -7.21
C SER A 243 -15.45 -25.56 -5.96
N ARG A 244 -16.23 -25.44 -4.87
CA ARG A 244 -16.03 -26.24 -3.65
C ARG A 244 -16.24 -27.74 -3.88
N ALA A 245 -17.04 -28.12 -4.86
CA ALA A 245 -17.23 -29.53 -5.25
C ALA A 245 -16.07 -30.12 -6.07
N ARG A 246 -15.13 -29.28 -6.55
CA ARG A 246 -14.02 -29.65 -7.43
C ARG A 246 -12.68 -29.17 -6.85
N PRO A 247 -11.95 -30.01 -6.10
CA PRO A 247 -10.68 -29.63 -5.46
C PRO A 247 -9.66 -29.02 -6.42
N GLU A 248 -9.64 -29.46 -7.67
CA GLU A 248 -8.71 -28.97 -8.71
C GLU A 248 -8.90 -27.50 -9.11
N ASN A 249 -10.09 -26.91 -8.87
CA ASN A 249 -10.45 -25.55 -9.29
C ASN A 249 -10.86 -24.66 -8.11
N GLN A 250 -10.36 -24.96 -6.91
CA GLN A 250 -10.73 -24.19 -5.72
C GLN A 250 -10.08 -22.79 -5.73
N PHE A 251 -10.91 -21.79 -5.44
CA PHE A 251 -10.51 -20.41 -5.21
C PHE A 251 -11.34 -19.86 -4.05
N GLU A 252 -10.86 -18.80 -3.43
CA GLU A 252 -11.59 -18.08 -2.39
C GLU A 252 -12.01 -16.71 -2.92
N ILE A 253 -13.20 -16.25 -2.53
CA ILE A 253 -13.66 -14.89 -2.82
C ILE A 253 -13.50 -14.05 -1.54
N VAL A 254 -13.00 -12.82 -1.69
CA VAL A 254 -12.92 -11.83 -0.61
C VAL A 254 -13.60 -10.54 -1.07
N TRP A 255 -14.62 -10.08 -0.34
CA TRP A 255 -15.30 -8.82 -0.63
C TRP A 255 -14.56 -7.62 -0.03
N LEU A 256 -14.26 -6.64 -0.89
CA LEU A 256 -13.65 -5.35 -0.59
C LEU A 256 -14.63 -4.22 -0.95
N PRO A 257 -15.35 -3.66 0.04
CA PRO A 257 -16.29 -2.57 -0.18
C PRO A 257 -15.57 -1.23 -0.38
N ILE A 258 -15.72 -0.64 -1.57
CA ILE A 258 -15.21 0.69 -1.91
C ILE A 258 -16.33 1.70 -1.82
N VAL A 259 -16.27 2.55 -0.80
CA VAL A 259 -17.30 3.55 -0.52
C VAL A 259 -16.79 4.96 -0.77
N ASP A 260 -17.68 5.86 -1.18
CA ASP A 260 -17.34 7.26 -1.44
C ASP A 260 -17.30 8.11 -0.16
N ILE A 261 -18.01 7.67 0.87
CA ILE A 261 -18.05 8.32 2.19
C ILE A 261 -16.99 7.67 3.07
N ASP A 262 -16.16 8.47 3.73
CA ASP A 262 -15.19 7.96 4.71
C ASP A 262 -15.93 7.22 5.84
N PRO A 263 -15.71 5.90 6.00
CA PRO A 263 -16.36 5.08 7.01
C PRO A 263 -16.01 5.49 8.46
N LYS A 264 -14.93 6.26 8.65
CA LYS A 264 -14.53 6.81 9.95
C LYS A 264 -15.19 8.16 10.23
N SER A 265 -15.89 8.75 9.26
CA SER A 265 -16.52 10.07 9.37
C SER A 265 -17.95 10.01 9.88
N ALA A 266 -18.45 11.14 10.40
CA ALA A 266 -19.84 11.28 10.84
C ALA A 266 -20.88 11.17 9.70
N ALA A 267 -20.44 11.23 8.43
CA ALA A 267 -21.32 11.03 7.28
C ALA A 267 -21.67 9.54 7.06
N TRP A 268 -20.90 8.62 7.63
CA TRP A 268 -21.26 7.20 7.69
C TRP A 268 -22.35 6.99 8.73
N ASP A 269 -23.60 6.97 8.27
CA ASP A 269 -24.78 6.82 9.12
C ASP A 269 -25.19 5.35 9.33
N MET A 270 -26.22 5.16 10.16
CA MET A 270 -26.77 3.83 10.45
C MET A 270 -27.33 3.12 9.21
N THR A 271 -27.74 3.86 8.17
CA THR A 271 -28.27 3.28 6.93
C THR A 271 -27.15 2.60 6.15
N HIS A 272 -26.00 3.27 5.98
CA HIS A 272 -24.84 2.71 5.30
C HIS A 272 -24.32 1.46 6.02
N GLN A 273 -24.27 1.52 7.35
CA GLN A 273 -23.89 0.39 8.20
C GLN A 273 -24.83 -0.82 8.00
N GLN A 274 -26.15 -0.60 8.02
CA GLN A 274 -27.12 -1.68 7.84
C GLN A 274 -27.06 -2.31 6.46
N ILE A 275 -26.84 -1.52 5.40
CA ILE A 275 -26.67 -2.06 4.04
C ILE A 275 -25.42 -2.94 3.97
N PHE A 276 -24.29 -2.45 4.51
CA PHE A 276 -23.05 -3.22 4.59
C PHE A 276 -23.24 -4.55 5.32
N GLU A 277 -23.83 -4.53 6.52
CA GLU A 277 -24.09 -5.73 7.32
C GLU A 277 -25.04 -6.71 6.63
N THR A 278 -26.07 -6.19 5.94
CA THR A 278 -27.01 -7.02 5.18
C THR A 278 -26.29 -7.76 4.06
N LEU A 279 -25.48 -7.05 3.26
CA LEU A 279 -24.65 -7.66 2.21
C LEU A 279 -23.67 -8.68 2.79
N GLN A 280 -23.00 -8.33 3.89
CA GLN A 280 -22.07 -9.22 4.57
C GLN A 280 -22.74 -10.52 5.03
N SER A 281 -23.98 -10.45 5.54
CA SER A 281 -24.70 -11.61 6.09
C SER A 281 -25.14 -12.63 5.03
N ILE A 282 -25.34 -12.19 3.79
CA ILE A 282 -25.79 -13.05 2.68
C ILE A 282 -24.63 -13.63 1.86
N MET A 283 -23.40 -13.14 2.06
CA MET A 283 -22.22 -13.62 1.33
C MET A 283 -21.71 -14.93 1.92
N PRO A 284 -21.63 -16.03 1.13
CA PRO A 284 -21.09 -17.31 1.59
C PRO A 284 -19.55 -17.34 1.63
N TRP A 285 -18.90 -16.30 1.09
CA TRP A 285 -17.46 -16.13 1.00
C TRP A 285 -16.93 -15.13 2.03
N TYR A 286 -15.62 -14.87 2.00
CA TYR A 286 -14.98 -14.00 2.99
C TYR A 286 -15.26 -12.52 2.72
N THR A 287 -15.30 -11.72 3.78
CA THR A 287 -15.51 -10.28 3.72
C THR A 287 -14.56 -9.60 4.70
N VAL A 288 -14.19 -8.35 4.43
CA VAL A 288 -13.59 -7.51 5.48
C VAL A 288 -14.64 -7.19 6.54
N HIS A 289 -14.23 -7.02 7.80
CA HIS A 289 -15.18 -6.76 8.89
C HIS A 289 -15.81 -5.36 8.84
N HIS A 290 -15.15 -4.38 8.22
CA HIS A 290 -15.66 -3.03 8.03
C HIS A 290 -14.94 -2.33 6.86
N PRO A 291 -15.59 -1.42 6.11
CA PRO A 291 -14.93 -0.72 5.00
C PRO A 291 -13.72 0.14 5.41
N SER A 292 -13.64 0.58 6.67
CA SER A 292 -12.50 1.36 7.20
C SER A 292 -11.17 0.60 7.23
N ILE A 293 -11.20 -0.71 6.99
CA ILE A 293 -10.01 -1.56 6.88
C ILE A 293 -9.19 -1.18 5.63
N LEU A 294 -9.85 -0.70 4.58
CA LEU A 294 -9.20 -0.25 3.37
C LEU A 294 -8.71 1.19 3.59
N GLU A 295 -7.39 1.36 3.67
CA GLU A 295 -6.79 2.70 3.76
C GLU A 295 -7.17 3.56 2.54
N PRO A 296 -7.31 4.88 2.69
CA PRO A 296 -7.67 5.78 1.59
C PRO A 296 -6.76 5.62 0.37
N ALA A 297 -5.46 5.43 0.59
CA ALA A 297 -4.47 5.18 -0.45
C ALA A 297 -4.76 3.91 -1.27
N VAL A 298 -5.17 2.82 -0.60
CA VAL A 298 -5.54 1.55 -1.25
C VAL A 298 -6.81 1.75 -2.07
N THR A 299 -7.81 2.42 -1.51
CA THR A 299 -9.05 2.74 -2.21
C THR A 299 -8.80 3.57 -3.47
N LYS A 300 -7.92 4.58 -3.37
CA LYS A 300 -7.51 5.40 -4.52
C LYS A 300 -6.75 4.58 -5.56
N TYR A 301 -5.82 3.71 -5.14
CA TYR A 301 -5.14 2.77 -6.03
C TYR A 301 -6.14 1.88 -6.80
N ILE A 302 -7.14 1.32 -6.12
CA ILE A 302 -8.17 0.48 -6.75
C ILE A 302 -8.97 1.27 -7.81
N ARG A 303 -9.30 2.55 -7.54
CA ARG A 303 -10.00 3.41 -8.49
C ARG A 303 -9.13 3.76 -9.71
N GLU A 304 -7.86 4.10 -9.49
CA GLU A 304 -6.97 4.61 -10.53
C GLU A 304 -6.34 3.47 -11.37
N GLU A 305 -5.72 2.49 -10.71
CA GLU A 305 -4.93 1.44 -11.35
C GLU A 305 -5.77 0.23 -11.77
N TRP A 306 -6.83 -0.10 -11.03
CA TRP A 306 -7.79 -1.15 -11.42
C TRP A 306 -9.05 -0.62 -12.08
N HIS A 307 -9.11 0.69 -12.32
CA HIS A 307 -10.19 1.39 -13.02
C HIS A 307 -11.58 1.11 -12.41
N PHE A 308 -11.65 0.94 -11.09
CA PHE A 308 -12.93 0.83 -10.39
C PHE A 308 -13.64 2.18 -10.40
N SER A 309 -14.93 2.16 -10.74
CA SER A 309 -15.78 3.36 -10.73
C SER A 309 -17.03 3.15 -9.89
N LYS A 310 -17.96 2.29 -10.34
CA LYS A 310 -19.20 1.94 -9.62
C LYS A 310 -19.67 0.50 -9.84
N SER A 311 -19.53 -0.03 -11.05
CA SER A 311 -19.85 -1.44 -11.30
C SER A 311 -18.83 -2.35 -10.61
N ILE A 312 -19.30 -3.49 -10.12
CA ILE A 312 -18.41 -4.49 -9.52
C ILE A 312 -17.29 -4.87 -10.48
N ILE A 313 -16.10 -5.12 -9.94
CA ILE A 313 -14.98 -5.76 -10.66
C ILE A 313 -14.48 -6.94 -9.83
N ILE A 314 -13.86 -7.90 -10.52
CA ILE A 314 -13.29 -9.08 -9.86
C ILE A 314 -11.82 -9.15 -10.20
N VAL A 315 -10.96 -8.86 -9.24
CA VAL A 315 -9.51 -8.94 -9.44
C VAL A 315 -9.05 -10.34 -9.07
N ALA A 316 -8.42 -11.06 -9.99
CA ALA A 316 -7.93 -12.41 -9.76
C ALA A 316 -6.44 -12.38 -9.40
N LEU A 317 -6.10 -12.96 -8.24
CA LEU A 317 -4.73 -13.15 -7.76
C LEU A 317 -4.36 -14.64 -7.75
N ASP A 318 -3.16 -14.95 -8.23
CA ASP A 318 -2.62 -16.31 -8.14
C ASP A 318 -2.13 -16.66 -6.72
N PRO A 319 -1.76 -17.92 -6.43
CA PRO A 319 -1.24 -18.34 -5.12
C PRO A 319 -0.01 -17.57 -4.61
N GLN A 320 0.74 -16.92 -5.50
CA GLN A 320 1.90 -16.09 -5.21
C GLN A 320 1.54 -14.59 -5.09
N GLY A 321 0.27 -14.24 -5.29
CA GLY A 321 -0.23 -12.86 -5.20
C GLY A 321 -0.06 -12.05 -6.49
N ARG A 322 0.40 -12.67 -7.57
CA ARG A 322 0.52 -11.96 -8.86
C ARG A 322 -0.86 -11.72 -9.44
N LEU A 323 -0.98 -10.61 -10.16
CA LEU A 323 -2.21 -10.21 -10.83
C LEU A 323 -2.48 -11.11 -12.04
N ALA A 324 -3.38 -12.09 -11.89
CA ALA A 324 -3.79 -12.99 -12.97
C ALA A 324 -4.76 -12.31 -13.94
N SER A 325 -5.66 -11.49 -13.41
CA SER A 325 -6.53 -10.62 -14.21
C SER A 325 -6.98 -9.40 -13.40
N PRO A 326 -6.88 -8.17 -13.96
CA PRO A 326 -7.39 -6.96 -13.31
C PRO A 326 -8.93 -6.90 -13.29
N ASN A 327 -9.61 -7.65 -14.17
CA ASN A 327 -11.06 -7.78 -14.13
C ASN A 327 -11.52 -9.10 -14.77
N ALA A 328 -11.67 -10.14 -13.95
CA ALA A 328 -12.14 -11.46 -14.33
C ALA A 328 -13.68 -11.56 -14.46
N LEU A 329 -14.45 -10.52 -14.14
CA LEU A 329 -15.92 -10.57 -14.16
C LEU A 329 -16.47 -11.00 -15.51
N HIS A 330 -15.94 -10.45 -16.60
CA HIS A 330 -16.38 -10.77 -17.96
C HIS A 330 -16.09 -12.23 -18.31
N MET A 331 -14.89 -12.69 -18.00
CA MET A 331 -14.49 -14.08 -18.21
C MET A 331 -15.36 -15.05 -17.39
N ILE A 332 -15.70 -14.68 -16.14
CA ILE A 332 -16.61 -15.45 -15.29
C ILE A 332 -18.02 -15.52 -15.90
N ARG A 333 -18.55 -14.39 -16.41
CA ARG A 333 -19.88 -14.36 -17.04
C ARG A 333 -19.96 -15.22 -18.30
N ILE A 334 -18.87 -15.34 -19.05
CA ILE A 334 -18.83 -16.13 -20.30
C ILE A 334 -18.56 -17.60 -20.01
N TRP A 335 -17.63 -17.91 -19.11
CA TRP A 335 -17.06 -19.26 -18.97
C TRP A 335 -17.31 -19.91 -17.60
N GLY A 336 -17.80 -19.16 -16.61
CA GLY A 336 -17.97 -19.62 -15.24
C GLY A 336 -16.66 -20.23 -14.68
N ASN A 337 -16.78 -21.40 -14.06
CA ASN A 337 -15.63 -22.12 -13.49
C ASN A 337 -14.64 -22.68 -14.52
N LEU A 338 -14.98 -22.71 -15.83
CA LEU A 338 -14.01 -23.11 -16.87
C LEU A 338 -12.89 -22.08 -17.04
N ALA A 339 -13.13 -20.84 -16.61
CA ALA A 339 -12.18 -19.75 -16.61
C ALA A 339 -11.01 -19.95 -15.64
N PHE A 340 -11.12 -20.84 -14.64
CA PHE A 340 -10.05 -21.08 -13.67
C PHE A 340 -8.72 -21.42 -14.38
N PRO A 341 -7.57 -20.80 -14.01
CA PRO A 341 -7.33 -19.95 -12.83
C PRO A 341 -7.56 -18.44 -13.03
N PHE A 342 -8.44 -18.05 -13.96
CA PHE A 342 -8.81 -16.67 -14.27
C PHE A 342 -7.63 -15.81 -14.75
N ALA A 343 -6.67 -16.44 -15.42
CA ALA A 343 -5.54 -15.78 -16.05
C ALA A 343 -5.83 -15.47 -17.53
N LYS A 344 -5.17 -14.43 -18.06
CA LYS A 344 -5.27 -14.04 -19.47
C LYS A 344 -4.99 -15.19 -20.43
N GLU A 345 -3.97 -16.00 -20.16
CA GLU A 345 -3.58 -17.14 -21.01
C GLU A 345 -4.68 -18.19 -21.06
N ARG A 346 -5.43 -18.35 -19.94
CA ARG A 346 -6.55 -19.27 -19.87
C ARG A 346 -7.73 -18.76 -20.70
N GLU A 347 -8.05 -17.47 -20.61
CA GLU A 347 -9.08 -16.83 -21.43
C GLU A 347 -8.76 -16.98 -22.92
N GLU A 348 -7.53 -16.69 -23.34
CA GLU A 348 -7.08 -16.87 -24.73
C GLU A 348 -7.25 -18.32 -25.20
N ALA A 349 -6.91 -19.30 -24.34
CA ALA A 349 -7.07 -20.71 -24.66
C ALA A 349 -8.53 -21.13 -24.83
N LEU A 350 -9.45 -20.59 -24.02
CA LEU A 350 -10.88 -20.83 -24.15
C LEU A 350 -11.40 -20.28 -25.48
N TRP A 351 -11.05 -19.03 -25.82
CA TRP A 351 -11.43 -18.42 -27.09
C TRP A 351 -10.86 -19.15 -28.32
N ARG A 352 -9.61 -19.64 -28.26
CA ARG A 352 -9.02 -20.43 -29.36
C ARG A 352 -9.73 -21.76 -29.59
N LYS A 353 -10.29 -22.36 -28.54
CA LYS A 353 -10.99 -23.65 -28.62
C LYS A 353 -12.43 -23.49 -29.07
N GLU A 354 -13.07 -22.38 -28.69
CA GLU A 354 -14.48 -22.15 -28.96
C GLU A 354 -14.74 -21.73 -30.41
N ARG A 355 -15.91 -22.11 -30.93
CA ARG A 355 -16.40 -21.62 -32.23
C ARG A 355 -17.55 -20.66 -31.98
N TRP A 356 -17.64 -19.61 -32.79
CA TRP A 356 -18.79 -18.69 -32.79
C TRP A 356 -20.07 -19.46 -33.15
N THR A 357 -20.79 -19.91 -32.13
CA THR A 357 -22.02 -20.67 -32.24
C THR A 357 -23.12 -19.99 -31.45
N LEU A 358 -24.37 -20.22 -31.85
CA LEU A 358 -25.53 -19.72 -31.12
C LEU A 358 -25.54 -20.20 -29.65
N LYS A 359 -25.04 -21.42 -29.40
CA LYS A 359 -24.86 -21.97 -28.05
C LYS A 359 -23.93 -21.14 -27.17
N LEU A 360 -22.86 -20.59 -27.74
CA LEU A 360 -21.94 -19.68 -27.02
C LEU A 360 -22.63 -18.37 -26.64
N ILE A 361 -23.37 -17.78 -27.58
CA ILE A 361 -24.09 -16.51 -27.36
C ILE A 361 -25.16 -16.66 -26.28
N ILE A 362 -25.83 -17.81 -26.26
CA ILE A 362 -26.92 -18.10 -25.31
C ILE A 362 -26.36 -18.53 -23.95
N GLY A 363 -25.10 -18.96 -23.85
CA GLY A 363 -24.44 -19.29 -22.59
C GLY A 363 -25.13 -20.40 -21.77
N GLY A 364 -25.99 -21.21 -22.39
CA GLY A 364 -26.80 -22.21 -21.69
C GLY A 364 -28.10 -21.70 -21.05
N LEU A 365 -28.56 -20.47 -21.38
CA LEU A 365 -29.93 -20.03 -21.12
C LEU A 365 -30.93 -21.02 -21.74
N ASP A 366 -31.97 -21.36 -20.98
CA ASP A 366 -32.80 -22.57 -21.11
C ASP A 366 -33.02 -23.07 -22.54
N ASP A 367 -32.37 -24.21 -22.84
CA ASP A 367 -32.48 -25.01 -24.08
C ASP A 367 -33.93 -25.41 -24.41
N ARG A 368 -34.85 -25.30 -23.44
CA ARG A 368 -36.29 -25.54 -23.65
C ARG A 368 -36.94 -24.46 -24.52
N THR A 369 -36.56 -23.19 -24.34
CA THR A 369 -37.18 -22.06 -25.08
C THR A 369 -36.74 -22.05 -26.55
N ILE A 370 -35.52 -22.51 -26.83
CA ILE A 370 -34.94 -22.52 -28.19
C ILE A 370 -35.43 -23.72 -29.00
N LYS A 371 -35.73 -24.85 -28.35
CA LYS A 371 -36.34 -26.01 -29.02
C LYS A 371 -37.76 -25.76 -29.52
N GLU A 372 -38.41 -24.71 -29.05
CA GLU A 372 -39.77 -24.32 -29.45
C GLU A 372 -39.81 -23.32 -30.63
N TRP A 373 -38.65 -22.78 -31.07
CA TRP A 373 -38.50 -21.90 -32.23
C TRP A 373 -37.87 -22.64 -33.42
#